data_AF-A0A512DSR0-F1
#
_entry.id   AF-A0A512DSR0-F1
#
_cell.length_a   1.000
_cell.length_b   1.000
_cell.length_c   1.000
_cell.angle_alpha   90.00
_cell.angle_beta   90.00
_cell.angle_gamma   90.00
#
_symmetry.space_group_name_H-M   'P 1'
#
loop_
_entity.id
_entity.type
_entity.pdbx_description
1 polymer ?
#
loop_
_entity_poly.entity_id
_entity_poly.type
_entity_poly.pdbx_seq_one_letter_code
_entity_poly.pdbx_strand_id
1 'polypeptide(L)'
;MIHCIVPEEEDAIAIGRRLLSEPGNEEIRVVRNRTMLTGFTTRTEILHEVRAPVKEKAMVVKGRVERSVVCEEPADLYTLESRMIMGRLFRLFLDKYQVTATELLHNWTYLRKLSESGNMMSTAASQVAMAQANEFNMPAKDRIRHIEGLIHKGMTRARDFYAERRRLPRFDKANLDHVSSRIHARVGPDDYAFTMLCLLGQYLMGYGSVGGKMEMLLHMITEDMDPELVSLFEGVIADALVTPEMVKDLLGSHANLAESLCALADFLHGRSDPARLNPNLAKVGDLIQRGAGEGCRTVLVERLLFELKRDHPLDRKCPEADGALLDSVVEHLRGPDGKLLGGSVAEAAIASRMVRHRQAFLRDLGMVEAADQLPGKWKPASV
;
A
#
# COMPACT_ATOMS: atom_id res chain seq x y z
N MET A 1 -8.49 22.29 -34.33
CA MET A 1 -7.86 23.62 -34.18
C MET A 1 -6.62 23.64 -35.08
N ILE A 2 -6.31 24.73 -35.78
CA ILE A 2 -5.07 24.81 -36.58
C ILE A 2 -3.95 25.20 -35.64
N HIS A 3 -2.96 24.32 -35.45
CA HIS A 3 -1.83 24.57 -34.55
C HIS A 3 -0.84 25.58 -35.12
N CYS A 4 -0.45 25.43 -36.40
CA CYS A 4 0.44 26.33 -37.10
C CYS A 4 0.32 26.17 -38.62
N ILE A 5 0.83 27.15 -39.38
CA ILE A 5 0.95 27.11 -40.83
C ILE A 5 2.44 27.25 -41.14
N VAL A 6 2.98 26.33 -41.94
CA VAL A 6 4.39 26.33 -42.36
C VAL A 6 4.46 26.16 -43.88
N PRO A 7 5.51 26.73 -44.53
CA PRO A 7 5.62 26.72 -45.99
C PRO A 7 6.01 25.35 -46.55
N GLU A 8 6.86 24.61 -45.83
CA GLU A 8 7.38 23.32 -46.26
C GLU A 8 6.59 22.15 -45.65
N GLU A 9 6.32 21.15 -46.48
CA GLU A 9 5.55 19.96 -46.08
C GLU A 9 6.30 19.07 -45.08
N GLU A 10 7.61 18.91 -45.26
CA GLU A 10 8.45 18.10 -44.36
C GLU A 10 8.44 18.68 -42.94
N ASP A 11 8.53 20.01 -42.83
CA ASP A 11 8.44 20.71 -41.55
C ASP A 11 7.06 20.54 -40.90
N ALA A 12 5.99 20.58 -41.69
CA ALA A 12 4.63 20.36 -41.20
C ALA A 12 4.45 18.95 -40.61
N ILE A 13 5.02 17.95 -41.28
CA ILE A 13 5.01 16.56 -40.83
C ILE A 13 5.86 16.38 -39.56
N ALA A 14 7.06 16.97 -39.51
CA ALA A 14 7.96 16.88 -38.37
C ALA A 14 7.34 17.53 -37.11
N ILE A 15 6.76 18.72 -37.26
CA ILE A 15 6.03 19.41 -36.18
C ILE A 15 4.82 18.58 -35.75
N GLY A 16 4.04 18.07 -36.70
CA GLY A 16 2.91 17.19 -36.40
C GLY A 16 3.31 15.99 -35.55
N ARG A 17 4.32 15.23 -35.97
CA ARG A 17 4.78 14.05 -35.20
C ARG A 17 5.32 14.39 -33.82
N ARG A 18 6.01 15.52 -33.69
CA ARG A 18 6.43 16.04 -32.39
C ARG A 18 5.23 16.32 -31.49
N LEU A 19 4.20 17.00 -32.00
CA LEU A 19 2.97 17.25 -31.26
C LEU A 19 2.27 15.96 -30.84
N LEU A 20 2.22 14.95 -31.72
CA LEU A 20 1.63 13.65 -31.41
C LEU A 20 2.38 12.90 -30.28
N SER A 21 3.67 13.18 -30.08
CA SER A 21 4.46 12.62 -28.98
C SER A 21 4.17 13.28 -27.62
N GLU A 22 3.66 14.51 -27.62
CA GLU A 22 3.35 15.26 -26.41
C GLU A 22 2.09 14.72 -25.71
N PRO A 23 2.03 14.71 -24.37
CA PRO A 23 0.83 14.29 -23.64
C PRO A 23 -0.37 15.20 -23.96
N GLY A 24 -1.54 14.62 -24.21
CA GLY A 24 -2.79 15.36 -24.47
C GLY A 24 -3.17 15.56 -25.94
N ASN A 25 -2.27 15.29 -26.89
CA ASN A 25 -2.59 15.26 -28.31
C ASN A 25 -2.92 13.82 -28.74
N GLU A 26 -4.14 13.62 -29.24
CA GLU A 26 -4.66 12.29 -29.61
C GLU A 26 -4.51 12.00 -31.11
N GLU A 27 -4.59 13.03 -31.94
CA GLU A 27 -4.49 12.92 -33.39
C GLU A 27 -3.78 14.16 -33.97
N ILE A 28 -3.15 13.98 -35.13
CA ILE A 28 -2.62 15.07 -35.94
C ILE A 28 -3.13 14.95 -37.36
N ARG A 29 -3.39 16.10 -37.98
CA ARG A 29 -3.77 16.18 -39.39
C ARG A 29 -2.97 17.29 -40.07
N VAL A 30 -2.19 16.92 -41.08
CA VAL A 30 -1.44 17.85 -41.93
C VAL A 30 -2.21 18.04 -43.23
N VAL A 31 -2.57 19.30 -43.53
CA VAL A 31 -3.36 19.65 -44.71
C VAL A 31 -2.59 20.66 -45.54
N ARG A 32 -2.39 20.34 -46.82
CA ARG A 32 -1.84 21.26 -47.81
C ARG A 32 -2.96 22.09 -48.42
N ASN A 33 -2.82 23.41 -48.35
CA ASN A 33 -3.73 24.34 -49.01
C ASN A 33 -3.06 24.91 -50.26
N ARG A 34 -3.69 24.76 -51.43
CA ARG A 34 -3.22 25.38 -52.67
C ARG A 34 -4.25 26.38 -53.17
N THR A 35 -3.89 27.66 -53.16
CA THR A 35 -4.73 28.73 -53.70
C THR A 35 -4.37 28.97 -55.16
N MET A 36 -5.33 28.81 -56.06
CA MET A 36 -5.16 29.12 -57.49
C MET A 36 -5.31 30.62 -57.73
N LEU A 37 -4.81 31.11 -58.88
CA LEU A 37 -4.96 32.51 -59.31
C LEU A 37 -6.42 33.00 -59.37
N THR A 38 -7.37 32.06 -59.48
CA THR A 38 -8.82 32.32 -59.48
C THR A 38 -9.43 32.51 -58.08
N GLY A 39 -8.62 32.45 -57.01
CA GLY A 39 -9.06 32.56 -55.62
C GLY A 39 -9.58 31.25 -55.02
N PHE A 40 -9.70 30.19 -55.81
CA PHE A 40 -10.14 28.88 -55.32
C PHE A 40 -9.02 28.18 -54.54
N THR A 41 -9.31 27.71 -53.33
CA THR A 41 -8.34 27.00 -52.48
C THR A 41 -8.70 25.51 -52.42
N THR A 42 -7.81 24.64 -52.89
CA THR A 42 -7.96 23.19 -52.72
C THR A 42 -7.22 22.74 -51.45
N ARG A 43 -7.86 21.86 -50.68
CA ARG A 43 -7.28 21.27 -49.46
C ARG A 43 -7.01 19.80 -49.69
N THR A 44 -5.76 19.39 -49.53
CA THR A 44 -5.35 17.97 -49.62
C THR A 44 -4.77 17.54 -48.30
N GLU A 45 -5.31 16.48 -47.71
CA GLU A 45 -4.74 15.86 -46.53
C GLU A 45 -3.48 15.09 -46.91
N ILE A 46 -2.38 15.43 -46.25
CA ILE A 46 -1.06 14.85 -46.50
C ILE A 46 -0.78 13.71 -45.51
N LEU A 47 -1.13 13.94 -44.25
CA LEU A 47 -0.89 12.99 -43.17
C LEU A 47 -2.01 13.09 -42.16
N HIS A 48 -2.47 11.92 -41.71
CA HIS A 48 -3.30 11.78 -40.54
C HIS A 48 -2.78 10.59 -39.73
N GLU A 49 -2.25 10.90 -38.54
CA GLU A 49 -1.74 9.91 -37.60
C GLU A 49 -2.48 10.06 -36.28
N VAL A 50 -3.01 8.94 -35.80
CA VAL A 50 -3.65 8.84 -34.48
C VAL A 50 -2.64 8.22 -33.53
N ARG A 51 -2.53 8.77 -32.32
CA ARG A 51 -1.62 8.25 -31.31
C ARG A 51 -2.03 6.81 -31.01
N ALA A 52 -1.06 5.89 -31.08
CA ALA A 52 -1.31 4.52 -30.67
C ALA A 52 -1.86 4.53 -29.22
N PRO A 53 -2.99 3.87 -28.95
CA PRO A 53 -3.53 3.84 -27.60
C PRO A 53 -2.44 3.30 -26.69
N VAL A 54 -2.09 4.08 -25.66
CA VAL A 54 -1.21 3.59 -24.61
C VAL A 54 -1.95 2.41 -24.00
N LYS A 55 -1.50 1.19 -24.30
CA LYS A 55 -2.04 -0.01 -23.67
C LYS A 55 -1.74 0.12 -22.18
N GLU A 56 -2.73 0.57 -21.41
CA GLU A 56 -2.62 0.53 -19.96
C GLU A 56 -2.28 -0.89 -19.56
N LYS A 57 -1.21 -1.06 -18.78
CA LYS A 57 -0.86 -2.37 -18.26
C LYS A 57 -2.06 -2.90 -17.48
N ALA A 58 -2.49 -4.13 -17.80
CA ALA A 58 -3.59 -4.76 -17.11
C ALA A 58 -3.32 -4.76 -15.60
N MET A 59 -4.29 -4.32 -14.83
CA MET A 59 -4.22 -4.33 -13.38
C MET A 59 -4.34 -5.78 -12.92
N VAL A 60 -3.30 -6.29 -12.26
CA VAL A 60 -3.20 -7.69 -11.84
C VAL A 60 -2.79 -7.78 -10.38
N VAL A 61 -3.23 -8.84 -9.70
CA VAL A 61 -2.79 -9.14 -8.33
C VAL A 61 -1.34 -9.60 -8.37
N LYS A 62 -0.43 -8.84 -7.74
CA LYS A 62 1.00 -9.17 -7.64
C LYS A 62 1.43 -9.63 -6.25
N GLY A 63 0.68 -9.23 -5.22
CA GLY A 63 0.94 -9.66 -3.85
C GLY A 63 0.73 -11.16 -3.68
N ARG A 64 1.26 -11.70 -2.58
CA ARG A 64 1.00 -13.06 -2.12
C ARG A 64 0.46 -13.01 -0.69
N VAL A 65 -0.28 -14.04 -0.31
CA VAL A 65 -0.76 -14.23 1.06
C VAL A 65 0.26 -15.11 1.79
N GLU A 66 0.96 -14.54 2.77
CA GLU A 66 1.98 -15.29 3.55
C GLU A 66 1.45 -15.88 4.84
N ARG A 67 0.39 -15.27 5.39
CA ARG A 67 -0.31 -15.70 6.60
C ARG A 67 -1.80 -15.72 6.27
N SER A 68 -2.48 -16.82 6.58
CA SER A 68 -3.93 -16.85 6.42
C SER A 68 -4.57 -16.16 7.63
N VAL A 69 -5.31 -15.08 7.34
CA VAL A 69 -6.29 -14.49 8.25
C VAL A 69 -7.61 -15.14 7.91
N VAL A 70 -8.33 -15.66 8.89
CA VAL A 70 -9.62 -16.33 8.67
C VAL A 70 -10.72 -15.30 8.60
N CYS A 71 -11.41 -15.21 7.46
CA CYS A 71 -12.67 -14.47 7.35
C CYS A 71 -13.84 -15.45 7.43
N GLU A 72 -14.53 -15.49 8.56
CA GLU A 72 -15.76 -16.26 8.75
C GLU A 72 -17.00 -15.40 8.50
N GLU A 73 -16.99 -14.15 8.95
CA GLU A 73 -18.12 -13.23 8.87
C GLU A 73 -17.77 -11.89 8.20
N PRO A 74 -18.77 -11.06 7.84
CA PRO A 74 -18.51 -9.80 7.14
C PRO A 74 -17.62 -8.84 7.92
N ALA A 75 -17.67 -8.86 9.26
CA ALA A 75 -16.82 -8.01 10.11
C ALA A 75 -15.32 -8.30 9.90
N ASP A 76 -14.96 -9.54 9.62
CA ASP A 76 -13.57 -9.95 9.43
C ASP A 76 -12.90 -9.30 8.23
N LEU A 77 -13.67 -8.83 7.24
CA LEU A 77 -13.15 -8.08 6.10
C LEU A 77 -12.52 -6.75 6.51
N TYR A 78 -12.98 -6.18 7.62
CA TYR A 78 -12.60 -4.85 8.08
C TYR A 78 -11.47 -4.88 9.11
N THR A 79 -11.02 -6.06 9.55
CA THR A 79 -9.88 -6.21 10.48
C THR A 79 -8.58 -5.67 9.88
N LEU A 80 -7.66 -5.22 10.74
CA LEU A 80 -6.37 -4.68 10.29
C LEU A 80 -5.62 -5.70 9.43
N GLU A 81 -5.60 -6.96 9.84
CA GLU A 81 -4.88 -8.02 9.16
C GLU A 81 -5.46 -8.29 7.75
N SER A 82 -6.79 -8.28 7.61
CA SER A 82 -7.45 -8.33 6.30
C SER A 82 -7.07 -7.13 5.44
N ARG A 83 -7.06 -5.92 6.00
CA ARG A 83 -6.67 -4.70 5.27
C ARG A 83 -5.20 -4.72 4.85
N MET A 84 -4.30 -5.26 5.66
CA MET A 84 -2.89 -5.46 5.30
C MET A 84 -2.73 -6.45 4.13
N ILE A 85 -3.51 -7.54 4.12
CA ILE A 85 -3.55 -8.47 2.99
C ILE A 85 -4.07 -7.76 1.73
N MET A 86 -5.16 -7.00 1.84
CA MET A 86 -5.71 -6.22 0.72
C MET A 86 -4.71 -5.19 0.20
N GLY A 87 -4.00 -4.50 1.09
CA GLY A 87 -2.91 -3.58 0.76
C GLY A 87 -1.84 -4.21 -0.14
N ARG A 88 -1.49 -5.48 0.14
CA ARG A 88 -0.54 -6.26 -0.68
C ARG A 88 -1.14 -6.75 -1.99
N LEU A 89 -2.32 -7.35 -1.95
CA LEU A 89 -2.94 -7.98 -3.13
C LEU A 89 -3.36 -6.93 -4.17
N PHE A 90 -3.92 -5.81 -3.71
CA PHE A 90 -4.44 -4.75 -4.56
C PHE A 90 -3.48 -3.57 -4.72
N ARG A 91 -2.18 -3.71 -4.39
CA ARG A 91 -1.19 -2.62 -4.46
C ARG A 91 -1.26 -1.80 -5.75
N LEU A 92 -1.28 -2.46 -6.93
CA LEU A 92 -1.36 -1.73 -8.21
C LEU A 92 -2.64 -0.90 -8.36
N PHE A 93 -3.75 -1.35 -7.77
CA PHE A 93 -5.01 -0.62 -7.77
C PHE A 93 -4.97 0.56 -6.77
N LEU A 94 -4.52 0.29 -5.55
CA LEU A 94 -4.39 1.30 -4.51
C LEU A 94 -3.44 2.43 -4.94
N ASP A 95 -2.31 2.09 -5.56
CA ASP A 95 -1.34 3.05 -6.10
C ASP A 95 -1.91 3.84 -7.28
N LYS A 96 -2.66 3.20 -8.21
CA LYS A 96 -3.28 3.90 -9.35
C LYS A 96 -4.30 4.94 -8.91
N TYR A 97 -5.11 4.62 -7.92
CA TYR A 97 -6.19 5.48 -7.44
C TYR A 97 -5.83 6.31 -6.20
N GLN A 98 -4.61 6.14 -5.68
CA GLN A 98 -4.11 6.80 -4.47
C GLN A 98 -5.07 6.63 -3.28
N VAL A 99 -5.47 5.39 -2.98
CA VAL A 99 -6.42 5.06 -1.91
C VAL A 99 -5.85 4.02 -0.95
N THR A 100 -6.28 4.07 0.31
CA THR A 100 -5.98 3.06 1.33
C THR A 100 -6.93 1.84 1.22
N ALA A 101 -6.60 0.75 1.93
CA ALA A 101 -7.48 -0.42 1.99
C ALA A 101 -8.81 -0.10 2.71
N THR A 102 -8.78 0.74 3.73
CA THR A 102 -9.98 1.24 4.42
C THR A 102 -10.85 2.06 3.47
N GLU A 103 -10.28 2.99 2.71
CA GLU A 103 -11.03 3.74 1.68
C GLU A 103 -11.61 2.81 0.62
N LEU A 104 -10.85 1.80 0.18
CA LEU A 104 -11.35 0.79 -0.74
C LEU A 104 -12.58 0.10 -0.15
N LEU A 105 -12.55 -0.37 1.10
CA LEU A 105 -13.67 -1.10 1.72
C LEU A 105 -14.90 -0.24 2.01
N HIS A 106 -14.73 1.07 2.23
CA HIS A 106 -15.79 1.97 2.67
C HIS A 106 -16.28 2.93 1.58
N ASN A 107 -15.71 2.89 0.37
CA ASN A 107 -16.11 3.76 -0.72
C ASN A 107 -16.58 2.96 -1.94
N TRP A 108 -17.90 2.96 -2.16
CA TRP A 108 -18.54 2.29 -3.28
C TRP A 108 -17.94 2.65 -4.65
N THR A 109 -17.48 3.89 -4.83
CA THR A 109 -16.89 4.33 -6.10
C THR A 109 -15.62 3.54 -6.43
N TYR A 110 -14.78 3.27 -5.43
CA TYR A 110 -13.55 2.50 -5.62
C TYR A 110 -13.84 0.99 -5.66
N LEU A 111 -14.76 0.47 -4.84
CA LEU A 111 -15.18 -0.95 -4.93
C LEU A 111 -15.74 -1.29 -6.30
N ARG A 112 -16.60 -0.43 -6.84
CA ARG A 112 -17.17 -0.62 -8.17
C ARG A 112 -16.06 -0.64 -9.23
N LYS A 113 -15.14 0.33 -9.20
CA LYS A 113 -13.96 0.35 -10.09
C LYS A 113 -13.13 -0.93 -9.97
N LEU A 114 -12.89 -1.43 -8.77
CA LEU A 114 -12.15 -2.69 -8.56
C LEU A 114 -12.90 -3.89 -9.14
N SER A 115 -14.22 -3.96 -8.96
CA SER A 115 -15.06 -5.03 -9.52
C SER A 115 -15.11 -5.02 -11.05
N GLU A 116 -14.97 -3.85 -11.66
CA GLU A 116 -14.89 -3.65 -13.12
C GLU A 116 -13.44 -3.86 -13.64
N SER A 117 -12.44 -3.95 -12.75
CA SER A 117 -11.02 -4.11 -13.09
C SER A 117 -10.63 -5.57 -13.37
N GLY A 118 -11.27 -6.17 -14.37
CA GLY A 118 -10.99 -7.53 -14.82
C GLY A 118 -11.16 -8.57 -13.70
N ASN A 119 -10.20 -9.48 -13.58
CA ASN A 119 -10.27 -10.62 -12.65
C ASN A 119 -9.52 -10.38 -11.33
N MET A 120 -9.20 -9.13 -10.96
CA MET A 120 -8.40 -8.86 -9.75
C MET A 120 -9.08 -9.40 -8.49
N MET A 121 -10.38 -9.12 -8.33
CA MET A 121 -11.13 -9.49 -7.14
C MET A 121 -11.26 -11.01 -6.99
N SER A 122 -11.59 -11.73 -8.06
CA SER A 122 -11.68 -13.20 -8.05
C SER A 122 -10.33 -13.87 -7.86
N THR A 123 -9.25 -13.30 -8.43
CA THR A 123 -7.88 -13.77 -8.22
C THR A 123 -7.45 -13.61 -6.76
N ALA A 124 -7.73 -12.45 -6.15
CA ALA A 124 -7.43 -12.19 -4.75
C ALA A 124 -8.24 -13.12 -3.83
N ALA A 125 -9.54 -13.28 -4.07
CA ALA A 125 -10.40 -14.18 -3.32
C ALA A 125 -9.88 -15.63 -3.37
N SER A 126 -9.46 -16.09 -4.56
CA SER A 126 -8.89 -17.41 -4.75
C SER A 126 -7.58 -17.59 -3.98
N GLN A 127 -6.67 -16.61 -4.00
CA GLN A 127 -5.41 -16.69 -3.26
C GLN A 127 -5.64 -16.76 -1.74
N VAL A 128 -6.53 -15.93 -1.19
CA VAL A 128 -6.86 -15.94 0.24
C VAL A 128 -7.52 -17.25 0.64
N ALA A 129 -8.51 -17.71 -0.13
CA ALA A 129 -9.21 -18.94 0.15
C ALA A 129 -8.30 -20.18 0.06
N MET A 130 -7.35 -20.21 -0.88
CA MET A 130 -6.36 -21.29 -0.96
C MET A 130 -5.41 -21.28 0.24
N ALA A 131 -4.96 -20.11 0.68
CA ALA A 131 -4.12 -19.99 1.89
C ALA A 131 -4.87 -20.51 3.13
N GLN A 132 -6.13 -20.12 3.30
CA GLN A 132 -6.99 -20.62 4.39
C GLN A 132 -7.26 -22.13 4.25
N ALA A 133 -7.58 -22.61 3.05
CA ALA A 133 -7.88 -24.02 2.81
C ALA A 133 -6.70 -24.94 3.18
N ASN A 134 -5.48 -24.52 2.87
CA ASN A 134 -4.26 -25.23 3.24
C ASN A 134 -4.01 -25.22 4.76
N GLU A 135 -4.23 -24.08 5.42
CA GLU A 135 -3.99 -23.94 6.86
C GLU A 135 -5.00 -24.74 7.69
N PHE A 136 -6.28 -24.74 7.29
CA PHE A 136 -7.37 -25.39 8.02
C PHE A 136 -7.78 -26.75 7.45
N ASN A 137 -7.03 -27.28 6.47
CA ASN A 137 -7.27 -28.56 5.83
C ASN A 137 -8.73 -28.76 5.35
N MET A 138 -9.26 -27.75 4.64
CA MET A 138 -10.65 -27.72 4.17
C MET A 138 -10.76 -27.66 2.63
N PRO A 139 -11.91 -28.02 2.03
CA PRO A 139 -12.08 -27.96 0.58
C PRO A 139 -11.95 -26.53 0.02
N ALA A 140 -10.92 -26.29 -0.80
CA ALA A 140 -10.63 -24.96 -1.36
C ALA A 140 -11.82 -24.36 -2.14
N LYS A 141 -12.59 -25.19 -2.86
CA LYS A 141 -13.76 -24.74 -3.62
C LYS A 141 -14.87 -24.16 -2.74
N ASP A 142 -15.09 -24.74 -1.57
CA ASP A 142 -16.11 -24.27 -0.63
C ASP A 142 -15.64 -22.99 0.04
N ARG A 143 -14.34 -22.92 0.34
CA ARG A 143 -13.74 -21.71 0.91
C ARG A 143 -13.74 -20.54 -0.04
N ILE A 144 -13.46 -20.75 -1.33
CA ILE A 144 -13.54 -19.69 -2.36
C ILE A 144 -14.96 -19.12 -2.40
N ARG A 145 -15.98 -19.98 -2.47
CA ARG A 145 -17.39 -19.54 -2.48
C ARG A 145 -17.78 -18.76 -1.23
N HIS A 146 -17.29 -19.17 -0.07
CA HIS A 146 -17.52 -18.45 1.19
C HIS A 146 -16.92 -17.04 1.16
N ILE A 147 -15.63 -16.92 0.78
CA ILE A 147 -14.94 -15.63 0.69
C ILE A 147 -15.60 -14.72 -0.35
N GLU A 148 -15.98 -15.23 -1.52
CA GLU A 148 -16.74 -14.46 -2.52
C GLU A 148 -18.09 -13.98 -1.98
N GLY A 149 -18.77 -14.80 -1.19
CA GLY A 149 -20.00 -14.42 -0.49
C GLY A 149 -19.79 -13.29 0.52
N LEU A 150 -18.71 -13.31 1.28
CA LEU A 150 -18.35 -12.22 2.20
C LEU A 150 -18.05 -10.93 1.42
N ILE A 151 -17.26 -11.01 0.35
CA ILE A 151 -16.96 -9.86 -0.53
C ILE A 151 -18.26 -9.25 -1.07
N HIS A 152 -19.21 -10.08 -1.52
CA HIS A 152 -20.50 -9.59 -2.02
C HIS A 152 -21.32 -8.85 -0.95
N LYS A 153 -21.31 -9.34 0.30
CA LYS A 153 -21.95 -8.65 1.44
C LYS A 153 -21.29 -7.30 1.71
N GLY A 154 -19.96 -7.24 1.73
CA GLY A 154 -19.21 -5.98 1.90
C GLY A 154 -19.51 -4.96 0.80
N MET A 155 -19.51 -5.41 -0.46
CA MET A 155 -19.88 -4.57 -1.61
C MET A 155 -21.32 -4.03 -1.49
N THR A 156 -22.26 -4.89 -1.09
CA THR A 156 -23.66 -4.50 -0.87
C THR A 156 -23.77 -3.45 0.22
N ARG A 157 -23.09 -3.65 1.37
CA ARG A 157 -23.09 -2.67 2.48
C ARG A 157 -22.59 -1.30 2.04
N ALA A 158 -21.49 -1.23 1.29
CA ALA A 158 -20.94 0.03 0.78
C ALA A 158 -21.85 0.70 -0.26
N ARG A 159 -22.50 -0.09 -1.13
CA ARG A 159 -23.48 0.40 -2.11
C ARG A 159 -24.70 1.00 -1.42
N ASP A 160 -25.23 0.31 -0.42
CA ASP A 160 -26.44 0.72 0.29
C ASP A 160 -26.17 2.00 1.09
N PHE A 161 -25.03 2.10 1.79
CA PHE A 161 -24.57 3.36 2.37
C PHE A 161 -24.45 4.47 1.31
N TYR A 162 -23.87 4.18 0.14
CA TYR A 162 -23.74 5.18 -0.92
C TYR A 162 -25.10 5.71 -1.37
N ALA A 163 -26.14 4.87 -1.46
CA ALA A 163 -27.49 5.32 -1.80
C ALA A 163 -28.09 6.26 -0.73
N GLU A 164 -27.81 6.00 0.55
CA GLU A 164 -28.44 6.72 1.67
C GLU A 164 -27.65 7.92 2.17
N ARG A 165 -26.38 8.06 1.79
CA ARG A 165 -25.43 9.07 2.30
C ARG A 165 -25.95 10.51 2.36
N ARG A 166 -26.86 10.89 1.46
CA ARG A 166 -27.45 12.24 1.41
C ARG A 166 -28.32 12.58 2.64
N ARG A 167 -28.77 11.55 3.37
CA ARG A 167 -29.59 11.67 4.58
C ARG A 167 -28.74 11.73 5.85
N LEU A 168 -27.42 11.55 5.73
CA LEU A 168 -26.50 11.58 6.85
C LEU A 168 -25.93 13.00 7.05
N PRO A 169 -25.54 13.35 8.30
CA PRO A 169 -24.67 14.49 8.57
C PRO A 169 -23.48 14.55 7.61
N ARG A 170 -23.11 15.76 7.18
CA ARG A 170 -21.89 15.95 6.39
C ARG A 170 -20.68 15.81 7.30
N PHE A 171 -19.59 15.28 6.76
CA PHE A 171 -18.30 15.29 7.42
C PHE A 171 -17.81 16.74 7.55
N ASP A 172 -17.45 17.15 8.76
CA ASP A 172 -16.93 18.47 9.09
C ASP A 172 -15.69 18.30 9.98
N LYS A 173 -14.53 18.55 9.40
CA LYS A 173 -13.23 18.43 10.08
C LYS A 173 -13.06 19.44 11.22
N ALA A 174 -13.77 20.57 11.19
CA ALA A 174 -13.64 21.61 12.20
C ALA A 174 -14.46 21.31 13.45
N ASN A 175 -15.37 20.33 13.37
CA ASN A 175 -16.29 19.99 14.45
C ASN A 175 -16.56 18.48 14.49
N LEU A 176 -15.48 17.70 14.58
CA LEU A 176 -15.52 16.23 14.49
C LEU A 176 -16.37 15.60 15.58
N ASP A 177 -16.28 16.07 16.82
CA ASP A 177 -17.05 15.52 17.94
C ASP A 177 -18.56 15.69 17.71
N HIS A 178 -18.96 16.84 17.15
CA HIS A 178 -20.34 17.10 16.80
C HIS A 178 -20.83 16.18 15.67
N VAL A 179 -20.00 15.97 14.64
CA VAL A 179 -20.31 15.03 13.54
C VAL A 179 -20.43 13.61 14.07
N SER A 180 -19.46 13.18 14.86
CA SER A 180 -19.40 11.87 15.52
C SER A 180 -20.67 11.60 16.33
N SER A 181 -21.02 12.51 17.25
CA SER A 181 -22.21 12.39 18.10
C SER A 181 -23.50 12.27 17.28
N ARG A 182 -23.62 13.06 16.20
CA ARG A 182 -24.80 13.02 15.33
C ARG A 182 -24.88 11.74 14.51
N ILE A 183 -23.76 11.18 14.08
CA ILE A 183 -23.73 9.90 13.38
C ILE A 183 -24.09 8.78 14.34
N HIS A 184 -23.47 8.74 15.52
CA HIS A 184 -23.79 7.78 16.56
C HIS A 184 -25.29 7.77 16.90
N ALA A 185 -25.89 8.95 17.11
CA ALA A 185 -27.33 9.08 17.36
C ALA A 185 -28.22 8.65 16.18
N ARG A 186 -27.70 8.68 14.94
CA ARG A 186 -28.48 8.41 13.73
C ARG A 186 -28.49 6.94 13.34
N VAL A 187 -27.35 6.25 13.46
CA VAL A 187 -27.16 4.86 12.98
C VAL A 187 -26.98 3.86 14.12
N GLY A 188 -26.74 4.32 15.35
CA GLY A 188 -26.45 3.46 16.49
C GLY A 188 -25.00 2.94 16.50
N PRO A 189 -24.60 2.24 17.58
CA PRO A 189 -23.21 1.84 17.79
C PRO A 189 -22.70 0.82 16.75
N ASP A 190 -23.52 -0.14 16.33
CA ASP A 190 -23.09 -1.22 15.43
C ASP A 190 -22.70 -0.73 14.02
N ASP A 191 -23.35 0.33 13.54
CA ASP A 191 -23.10 0.94 12.22
C ASP A 191 -22.26 2.21 12.30
N TYR A 192 -21.93 2.69 13.50
CA TYR A 192 -21.22 3.95 13.72
C TYR A 192 -19.85 3.95 13.02
N ALA A 193 -18.98 2.99 13.35
CA ALA A 193 -17.62 2.91 12.82
C ALA A 193 -17.60 2.83 11.29
N PHE A 194 -18.44 1.95 10.72
CA PHE A 194 -18.57 1.79 9.27
C PHE A 194 -19.03 3.10 8.61
N THR A 195 -20.07 3.74 9.16
CA THR A 195 -20.63 4.99 8.63
C THR A 195 -19.62 6.13 8.70
N MET A 196 -18.89 6.26 9.82
CA MET A 196 -17.85 7.25 10.00
C MET A 196 -16.70 7.07 9.00
N LEU A 197 -16.23 5.84 8.80
CA LEU A 197 -15.18 5.54 7.82
C LEU A 197 -15.65 5.75 6.37
N CYS A 198 -16.92 5.51 6.05
CA CYS A 198 -17.47 5.83 4.74
C CYS A 198 -17.54 7.35 4.48
N LEU A 199 -17.90 8.15 5.49
CA LEU A 199 -17.90 9.62 5.39
C LEU A 199 -16.47 10.16 5.30
N LEU A 200 -15.55 9.64 6.12
CA LEU A 200 -14.14 9.97 6.05
C LEU A 200 -13.57 9.62 4.67
N GLY A 201 -13.87 8.43 4.14
CA GLY A 201 -13.42 8.00 2.82
C GLY A 201 -13.95 8.87 1.67
N GLN A 202 -15.11 9.53 1.82
CA GLN A 202 -15.57 10.56 0.87
C GLN A 202 -14.80 11.86 1.02
N TYR A 203 -14.54 12.28 2.26
CA TYR A 203 -13.76 13.48 2.55
C TYR A 203 -12.32 13.36 2.01
N LEU A 204 -11.69 12.20 2.18
CA LEU A 204 -10.33 11.91 1.73
C LEU A 204 -10.20 11.86 0.20
N MET A 205 -11.29 11.74 -0.58
CA MET A 205 -11.24 11.87 -2.04
C MET A 205 -10.74 13.25 -2.51
N GLY A 206 -10.81 14.27 -1.64
CA GLY A 206 -10.26 15.60 -1.92
C GLY A 206 -8.73 15.66 -1.92
N TYR A 207 -8.03 14.59 -1.52
CA TYR A 207 -6.58 14.52 -1.41
C TYR A 207 -6.01 13.62 -2.50
N GLY A 208 -5.05 14.15 -3.27
CA GLY A 208 -4.52 13.51 -4.46
C GLY A 208 -3.49 12.41 -4.22
N SER A 209 -3.04 12.19 -2.98
CA SER A 209 -2.03 11.17 -2.65
C SER A 209 -2.31 10.52 -1.31
N VAL A 210 -1.89 9.25 -1.15
CA VAL A 210 -1.99 8.54 0.14
C VAL A 210 -1.19 9.26 1.24
N GLY A 211 -0.01 9.82 0.90
CA GLY A 211 0.80 10.61 1.83
C GLY A 211 0.08 11.87 2.32
N GLY A 212 -0.57 12.61 1.42
CA GLY A 212 -1.34 13.80 1.79
C GLY A 212 -2.56 13.49 2.66
N LYS A 213 -3.20 12.32 2.45
CA LYS A 213 -4.29 11.83 3.31
C LYS A 213 -3.78 11.51 4.71
N MET A 214 -2.68 10.78 4.81
CA MET A 214 -2.05 10.44 6.09
C MET A 214 -1.64 11.70 6.86
N GLU A 215 -1.00 12.67 6.20
CA GLU A 215 -0.63 13.95 6.81
C GLU A 215 -1.86 14.70 7.33
N MET A 216 -2.95 14.75 6.56
CA MET A 216 -4.21 15.36 6.98
C MET A 216 -4.78 14.68 8.22
N LEU A 217 -4.83 13.35 8.24
CA LEU A 217 -5.33 12.58 9.39
C LEU A 217 -4.47 12.83 10.65
N LEU A 218 -3.15 12.80 10.51
CA LEU A 218 -2.20 13.12 11.58
C LEU A 218 -2.29 14.57 12.06
N HIS A 219 -2.85 15.49 11.26
CA HIS A 219 -3.12 16.86 11.69
C HIS A 219 -4.47 17.01 12.38
N MET A 220 -5.43 16.14 12.06
CA MET A 220 -6.77 16.15 12.67
C MET A 220 -6.80 15.49 14.04
N ILE A 221 -5.90 14.53 14.31
CA ILE A 221 -5.82 13.89 15.63
C ILE A 221 -5.24 14.89 16.64
N THR A 222 -6.00 15.16 17.70
CA THR A 222 -5.61 15.97 18.86
C THR A 222 -5.68 15.13 20.14
N GLU A 223 -5.07 15.62 21.24
CA GLU A 223 -5.01 14.87 22.50
C GLU A 223 -6.38 14.70 23.19
N ASP A 224 -7.28 15.63 22.93
CA ASP A 224 -8.64 15.70 23.47
C ASP A 224 -9.68 14.99 22.59
N MET A 225 -9.28 14.47 21.43
CA MET A 225 -10.19 13.76 20.53
C MET A 225 -10.65 12.43 21.12
N ASP A 226 -11.91 12.07 20.87
CA ASP A 226 -12.50 10.80 21.27
C ASP A 226 -11.62 9.60 20.85
N PRO A 227 -11.19 8.71 21.78
CA PRO A 227 -10.37 7.55 21.47
C PRO A 227 -10.94 6.64 20.39
N GLU A 228 -12.28 6.53 20.27
CA GLU A 228 -12.89 5.73 19.20
C GLU A 228 -12.61 6.35 17.82
N LEU A 229 -12.72 7.68 17.69
CA LEU A 229 -12.35 8.41 16.47
C LEU A 229 -10.86 8.30 16.17
N VAL A 230 -10.01 8.41 17.19
CA VAL A 230 -8.56 8.24 17.04
C VAL A 230 -8.27 6.86 16.45
N SER A 231 -8.89 5.80 16.98
CA SER A 231 -8.72 4.44 16.47
C SER A 231 -9.16 4.29 15.01
N LEU A 232 -10.29 4.91 14.61
CA LEU A 232 -10.74 4.88 13.22
C LEU A 232 -9.75 5.58 12.28
N PHE A 233 -9.21 6.74 12.65
CA PHE A 233 -8.26 7.49 11.83
C PHE A 233 -6.90 6.78 11.78
N GLU A 234 -6.48 6.24 12.91
CA GLU A 234 -5.27 5.46 13.04
C GLU A 234 -5.29 4.22 12.15
N GLY A 235 -6.43 3.54 12.04
CA GLY A 235 -6.57 2.42 11.12
C GLY A 235 -6.32 2.78 9.65
N VAL A 236 -6.67 4.01 9.23
CA VAL A 236 -6.39 4.53 7.87
C VAL A 236 -4.93 4.92 7.73
N ILE A 237 -4.32 5.50 8.76
CA ILE A 237 -2.88 5.81 8.80
C ILE A 237 -2.07 4.52 8.71
N ALA A 238 -2.46 3.47 9.44
CA ALA A 238 -1.83 2.15 9.40
C ALA A 238 -1.87 1.56 7.97
N ASP A 239 -2.99 1.67 7.27
CA ASP A 239 -3.10 1.22 5.88
C ASP A 239 -2.14 1.96 4.93
N ALA A 240 -1.89 3.26 5.16
CA ALA A 240 -0.92 4.04 4.37
C ALA A 240 0.52 3.50 4.56
N LEU A 241 0.84 3.05 5.78
CA LEU A 241 2.16 2.51 6.14
C LEU A 241 2.42 1.09 5.58
N VAL A 242 1.40 0.40 5.03
CA VAL A 242 1.58 -0.92 4.42
C VAL A 242 2.54 -0.85 3.22
N THR A 243 2.60 0.29 2.51
CA THR A 243 3.41 0.44 1.31
C THR A 243 4.89 0.70 1.63
N PRO A 244 5.84 -0.06 1.02
CA PRO A 244 7.28 0.18 1.09
C PRO A 244 7.75 1.60 0.91
N GLU A 245 7.23 2.27 -0.11
CA GLU A 245 7.72 3.61 -0.44
C GLU A 245 7.29 4.61 0.62
N MET A 246 6.10 4.45 1.23
CA MET A 246 5.65 5.32 2.32
C MET A 246 6.60 5.25 3.51
N VAL A 247 6.93 4.04 3.97
CA VAL A 247 7.84 3.87 5.12
C VAL A 247 9.24 4.39 4.81
N LYS A 248 9.72 4.16 3.57
CA LYS A 248 11.02 4.67 3.11
C LYS A 248 11.05 6.20 3.07
N ASP A 249 10.00 6.83 2.55
CA ASP A 249 9.88 8.28 2.47
C ASP A 249 9.82 8.91 3.88
N LEU A 250 9.21 8.23 4.84
CA LEU A 250 9.14 8.67 6.24
C LEU A 250 10.46 8.49 7.01
N LEU A 251 11.13 7.34 6.85
CA LEU A 251 12.42 7.08 7.51
C LEU A 251 13.55 7.91 6.90
N GLY A 252 13.45 8.22 5.61
CA GLY A 252 14.49 8.90 4.85
C GLY A 252 15.48 7.95 4.19
N SER A 253 16.58 8.52 3.70
CA SER A 253 17.59 7.77 2.96
C SER A 253 18.63 7.14 3.90
N HIS A 254 18.90 5.86 3.67
CA HIS A 254 19.93 5.08 4.37
C HIS A 254 20.91 4.47 3.35
N ALA A 255 22.14 4.18 3.77
CA ALA A 255 23.16 3.65 2.87
C ALA A 255 22.84 2.23 2.39
N ASN A 256 22.23 1.43 3.27
CA ASN A 256 21.85 0.05 3.02
C ASN A 256 20.58 -0.35 3.81
N LEU A 257 20.14 -1.61 3.65
CA LEU A 257 18.93 -2.11 4.31
C LEU A 257 19.14 -2.31 5.81
N ALA A 258 20.33 -2.73 6.25
CA ALA A 258 20.62 -2.90 7.68
C ALA A 258 20.38 -1.61 8.45
N GLU A 259 20.95 -0.49 7.99
CA GLU A 259 20.73 0.83 8.61
C GLU A 259 19.25 1.21 8.66
N SER A 260 18.51 0.94 7.58
CA SER A 260 17.07 1.20 7.54
C SER A 260 16.29 0.34 8.54
N LEU A 261 16.66 -0.93 8.72
CA LEU A 261 16.05 -1.82 9.71
C LEU A 261 16.41 -1.41 11.14
N CYS A 262 17.66 -1.02 11.40
CA CYS A 262 18.09 -0.49 12.70
C CYS A 262 17.32 0.79 13.05
N ALA A 263 17.21 1.73 12.11
CA ALA A 263 16.45 2.97 12.31
C ALA A 263 14.97 2.71 12.59
N LEU A 264 14.35 1.76 11.88
CA LEU A 264 12.97 1.36 12.12
C LEU A 264 12.79 0.66 13.48
N ALA A 265 13.73 -0.20 13.88
CA ALA A 265 13.71 -0.84 15.19
C ALA A 265 13.84 0.19 16.33
N ASP A 266 14.77 1.14 16.21
CA ASP A 266 14.97 2.21 17.18
C ASP A 266 13.73 3.10 17.29
N PHE A 267 13.11 3.43 16.16
CA PHE A 267 11.84 4.15 16.14
C PHE A 267 10.76 3.40 16.91
N LEU A 268 10.59 2.09 16.65
CA LEU A 268 9.58 1.25 17.31
C LEU A 268 9.85 1.01 18.80
N HIS A 269 11.10 1.15 19.25
CA HIS A 269 11.50 1.14 20.65
C HIS A 269 11.42 2.53 21.31
N GLY A 270 11.12 3.60 20.56
CA GLY A 270 11.10 4.97 21.06
C GLY A 270 12.50 5.54 21.36
N ARG A 271 13.56 5.01 20.73
CA ARG A 271 14.95 5.46 20.90
C ARG A 271 15.33 6.62 19.98
N SER A 272 14.52 6.89 18.97
CA SER A 272 14.78 7.97 18.02
C SER A 272 14.48 9.34 18.62
N ASP A 273 15.34 10.32 18.33
CA ASP A 273 15.11 11.73 18.66
C ASP A 273 13.98 12.31 17.77
N PRO A 274 12.82 12.70 18.34
CA PRO A 274 11.70 13.22 17.56
C PRO A 274 12.05 14.45 16.73
N ALA A 275 13.02 15.27 17.15
CA ALA A 275 13.44 16.46 16.43
C ALA A 275 14.20 16.15 15.12
N ARG A 276 14.69 14.92 14.97
CA ARG A 276 15.41 14.45 13.77
C ARG A 276 14.54 13.61 12.85
N LEU A 277 13.35 13.22 13.31
CA LEU A 277 12.42 12.43 12.51
C LEU A 277 11.68 13.32 11.51
N ASN A 278 11.20 12.69 10.44
CA ASN A 278 10.14 13.27 9.63
C ASN A 278 8.95 13.66 10.55
N PRO A 279 8.35 14.86 10.41
CA PRO A 279 7.26 15.30 11.30
C PRO A 279 6.07 14.33 11.37
N ASN A 280 5.72 13.70 10.24
CA ASN A 280 4.64 12.71 10.22
C ASN A 280 5.06 11.42 10.95
N LEU A 281 6.31 10.99 10.80
CA LEU A 281 6.84 9.85 11.54
C LEU A 281 6.91 10.13 13.05
N ALA A 282 7.30 11.35 13.44
CA ALA A 282 7.29 11.78 14.84
C ALA A 282 5.89 11.70 15.45
N LYS A 283 4.86 12.16 14.73
CA LYS A 283 3.45 12.04 15.15
C LYS A 283 2.97 10.60 15.24
N VAL A 284 3.37 9.73 14.30
CA VAL A 284 3.09 8.28 14.41
C VAL A 284 3.76 7.70 15.66
N GLY A 285 5.01 8.10 15.95
CA GLY A 285 5.72 7.68 17.15
C GLY A 285 5.01 8.13 18.44
N ASP A 286 4.51 9.35 18.47
CA ASP A 286 3.73 9.90 19.58
C ASP A 286 2.41 9.11 19.80
N LEU A 287 1.67 8.79 18.74
CA LEU A 287 0.49 7.92 18.83
C LEU A 287 0.83 6.54 19.40
N ILE A 288 1.93 5.93 18.94
CA ILE A 288 2.40 4.63 19.42
C ILE A 288 2.74 4.69 20.92
N GLN A 289 3.46 5.72 21.36
CA GLN A 289 3.89 5.89 22.75
C GLN A 289 2.70 6.06 23.71
N ARG A 290 1.61 6.70 23.25
CA ARG A 290 0.38 6.91 24.03
C ARG A 290 -0.57 5.72 24.01
N GLY A 291 -0.25 4.65 23.27
CA GLY A 291 -1.12 3.48 23.11
C GLY A 291 -2.27 3.68 22.12
N ALA A 292 -2.28 4.77 21.36
CA ALA A 292 -3.29 5.06 20.33
C ALA A 292 -2.88 4.58 18.93
N GLY A 293 -1.61 4.20 18.74
CA GLY A 293 -1.00 3.82 17.45
C GLY A 293 -0.76 2.33 17.22
N GLU A 294 -1.58 1.45 17.81
CA GLU A 294 -1.33 0.00 17.79
C GLU A 294 -1.32 -0.61 16.39
N GLY A 295 -2.17 -0.14 15.48
CA GLY A 295 -2.23 -0.60 14.09
C GLY A 295 -0.98 -0.20 13.30
N CYS A 296 -0.53 1.05 13.44
CA CYS A 296 0.69 1.58 12.85
C CYS A 296 1.90 0.79 13.36
N ARG A 297 1.98 0.56 14.68
CA ARG A 297 3.01 -0.27 15.29
C ARG A 297 3.02 -1.67 14.69
N THR A 298 1.86 -2.29 14.56
CA THR A 298 1.71 -3.65 14.01
C THR A 298 2.19 -3.71 12.56
N VAL A 299 1.76 -2.77 11.71
CA VAL A 299 2.18 -2.70 10.30
C VAL A 299 3.69 -2.52 10.16
N LEU A 300 4.29 -1.63 10.95
CA LEU A 300 5.72 -1.35 10.92
C LEU A 300 6.56 -2.53 11.44
N VAL A 301 6.12 -3.21 12.50
CA VAL A 301 6.77 -4.43 12.99
C VAL A 301 6.68 -5.54 11.95
N GLU A 302 5.51 -5.80 11.38
CA GLU A 302 5.35 -6.83 10.34
C GLU A 302 6.27 -6.53 9.16
N ARG A 303 6.39 -5.24 8.79
CA ARG A 303 7.27 -4.85 7.71
C ARG A 303 8.74 -5.10 8.02
N LEU A 304 9.19 -4.71 9.20
CA LEU A 304 10.55 -4.96 9.66
C LEU A 304 10.88 -6.46 9.55
N LEU A 305 9.98 -7.31 10.04
CA LEU A 305 10.15 -8.77 10.04
C LEU A 305 10.14 -9.34 8.63
N PHE A 306 9.28 -8.80 7.77
CA PHE A 306 9.18 -9.20 6.37
C PHE A 306 10.47 -8.92 5.60
N GLU A 307 11.05 -7.72 5.73
CA GLU A 307 12.34 -7.40 5.09
C GLU A 307 13.50 -8.21 5.68
N LEU A 308 13.48 -8.47 7.00
CA LEU A 308 14.48 -9.28 7.67
C LEU A 308 14.49 -10.74 7.17
N LYS A 309 13.30 -11.29 6.89
CA LYS A 309 13.11 -12.66 6.39
C LYS A 309 13.63 -12.84 4.95
N ARG A 310 13.65 -11.78 4.14
CA ARG A 310 14.01 -11.86 2.71
C ARG A 310 15.43 -12.38 2.48
N ASP A 311 15.60 -12.98 1.32
CA ASP A 311 16.83 -13.68 0.95
C ASP A 311 17.89 -12.79 0.28
N HIS A 312 17.62 -11.49 0.09
CA HIS A 312 18.62 -10.56 -0.44
C HIS A 312 19.56 -10.03 0.65
N PRO A 313 20.81 -9.69 0.31
CA PRO A 313 21.76 -9.09 1.25
C PRO A 313 21.22 -7.82 1.94
N LEU A 314 21.66 -7.57 3.17
CA LEU A 314 21.44 -6.35 3.94
C LEU A 314 22.14 -5.16 3.30
N ASP A 315 23.29 -5.41 2.68
CA ASP A 315 23.94 -4.47 1.78
C ASP A 315 24.19 -5.15 0.45
N ARG A 316 23.56 -4.64 -0.62
CA ARG A 316 23.78 -5.15 -1.98
C ARG A 316 25.17 -4.82 -2.51
N LYS A 317 25.83 -3.78 -2.00
CA LYS A 317 27.16 -3.35 -2.42
C LYS A 317 28.26 -4.13 -1.71
N CYS A 318 27.99 -4.65 -0.52
CA CYS A 318 28.93 -5.42 0.30
C CYS A 318 28.23 -6.66 0.90
N PRO A 319 27.85 -7.67 0.09
CA PRO A 319 27.17 -8.87 0.59
C PRO A 319 27.97 -9.67 1.63
N GLU A 320 29.30 -9.60 1.58
CA GLU A 320 30.21 -10.23 2.54
C GLU A 320 30.08 -9.68 3.97
N ALA A 321 29.54 -8.46 4.12
CA ALA A 321 29.28 -7.85 5.43
C ALA A 321 27.94 -8.28 6.05
N ASP A 322 27.13 -9.12 5.38
CA ASP A 322 25.77 -9.48 5.83
C ASP A 322 25.73 -10.01 7.26
N GLY A 323 26.73 -10.81 7.67
CA GLY A 323 26.84 -11.32 9.05
C GLY A 323 27.00 -10.21 10.10
N ALA A 324 27.98 -9.32 9.92
CA ALA A 324 28.21 -8.21 10.86
C ALA A 324 27.06 -7.20 10.87
N LEU A 325 26.46 -6.94 9.71
CA LEU A 325 25.27 -6.10 9.58
C LEU A 325 24.06 -6.75 10.28
N LEU A 326 23.92 -8.07 10.22
CA LEU A 326 22.86 -8.79 10.93
C LEU A 326 23.04 -8.69 12.45
N ASP A 327 24.26 -8.80 12.97
CA ASP A 327 24.52 -8.62 14.41
C ASP A 327 24.08 -7.23 14.88
N SER A 328 24.38 -6.18 14.11
CA SER A 328 23.88 -4.82 14.39
C SER A 328 22.35 -4.76 14.38
N VAL A 329 21.69 -5.33 13.36
CA VAL A 329 20.21 -5.38 13.33
C VAL A 329 19.65 -6.09 14.56
N VAL A 330 20.25 -7.22 14.97
CA VAL A 330 19.83 -7.98 16.16
C VAL A 330 19.95 -7.17 17.45
N GLU A 331 21.03 -6.39 17.60
CA GLU A 331 21.24 -5.48 18.72
C GLU A 331 20.11 -4.43 18.81
N HIS A 332 19.79 -3.79 17.69
CA HIS A 332 18.73 -2.78 17.64
C HIS A 332 17.32 -3.38 17.83
N LEU A 333 17.10 -4.62 17.37
CA LEU A 333 15.83 -5.33 17.61
C LEU A 333 15.59 -5.66 19.07
N ARG A 334 16.64 -5.83 19.86
CA ARG A 334 16.54 -6.21 21.27
C ARG A 334 16.04 -5.02 22.10
N GLY A 335 14.90 -5.19 22.75
CA GLY A 335 14.33 -4.21 23.67
C GLY A 335 15.09 -4.14 25.01
N PRO A 336 14.75 -3.18 25.88
CA PRO A 336 15.36 -3.02 27.20
C PRO A 336 15.19 -4.25 28.11
N ASP A 337 14.14 -5.04 27.89
CA ASP A 337 13.83 -6.28 28.60
C ASP A 337 14.59 -7.50 28.03
N GLY A 338 15.49 -7.29 27.06
CA GLY A 338 16.25 -8.33 26.39
C GLY A 338 15.46 -9.12 25.35
N LYS A 339 14.16 -8.83 25.15
CA LYS A 339 13.34 -9.52 24.15
C LYS A 339 13.47 -8.87 22.78
N LEU A 340 13.38 -9.69 21.73
CA LEU A 340 13.40 -9.18 20.36
C LEU A 340 12.03 -8.61 19.98
N LEU A 341 12.03 -7.46 19.32
CA LEU A 341 10.87 -6.92 18.64
C LEU A 341 10.35 -7.94 17.63
N GLY A 342 9.08 -8.35 17.75
CA GLY A 342 8.49 -9.42 16.93
C GLY A 342 8.66 -10.85 17.49
N GLY A 343 9.34 -11.00 18.64
CA GLY A 343 9.41 -12.26 19.39
C GLY A 343 9.93 -13.44 18.56
N SER A 344 9.24 -14.58 18.66
CA SER A 344 9.61 -15.83 17.98
C SER A 344 9.65 -15.74 16.45
N VAL A 345 8.90 -14.81 15.85
CA VAL A 345 8.94 -14.57 14.41
C VAL A 345 10.27 -13.92 14.01
N ALA A 346 10.76 -12.97 14.83
CA ALA A 346 12.06 -12.36 14.64
C ALA A 346 13.18 -13.39 14.80
N GLU A 347 13.12 -14.21 15.86
CA GLU A 347 14.07 -15.30 16.09
C GLU A 347 14.16 -16.25 14.89
N ALA A 348 13.01 -16.64 14.34
CA ALA A 348 12.94 -17.53 13.17
C ALA A 348 13.52 -16.87 11.91
N ALA A 349 13.27 -15.58 11.70
CA ALA A 349 13.81 -14.82 10.58
C ALA A 349 15.34 -14.68 10.67
N ILE A 350 15.86 -14.31 11.85
CA ILE A 350 17.30 -14.20 12.14
C ILE A 350 17.98 -15.57 11.95
N ALA A 351 17.41 -16.62 12.54
CA ALA A 351 17.96 -17.97 12.44
C ALA A 351 18.06 -18.45 10.98
N SER A 352 17.00 -18.22 10.19
CA SER A 352 16.98 -18.57 8.77
C SER A 352 18.08 -17.83 7.99
N ARG A 353 18.28 -16.54 8.29
CA ARG A 353 19.32 -15.73 7.65
C ARG A 353 20.74 -16.16 8.04
N MET A 354 20.98 -16.42 9.32
CA MET A 354 22.28 -16.91 9.80
C MET A 354 22.66 -18.24 9.17
N VAL A 355 21.72 -19.17 9.02
CA VAL A 355 21.95 -20.44 8.32
C VAL A 355 22.38 -20.18 6.88
N ARG A 356 21.66 -19.32 6.13
CA ARG A 356 22.03 -18.98 4.76
C ARG A 356 23.42 -18.35 4.65
N HIS A 357 23.75 -17.41 5.54
CA HIS A 357 25.07 -16.80 5.59
C HIS A 357 26.17 -17.85 5.81
N ARG A 358 25.97 -18.76 6.76
CA ARG A 358 26.94 -19.83 7.03
C ARG A 358 27.05 -20.82 5.88
N GLN A 359 25.95 -21.13 5.20
CA GLN A 359 25.95 -21.96 3.99
C GLN A 359 26.76 -21.31 2.87
N ALA A 360 26.57 -20.01 2.63
CA ALA A 360 27.34 -19.27 1.63
C ALA A 360 28.84 -19.28 1.97
N PHE A 361 29.19 -18.97 3.22
CA PHE A 361 30.58 -18.99 3.69
C PHE A 361 31.26 -20.37 3.53
N LEU A 362 30.57 -21.46 3.89
CA LEU A 362 31.10 -22.82 3.72
C LEU A 362 31.27 -23.18 2.23
N ARG A 363 30.35 -22.75 1.37
CA ARG A 363 30.47 -22.96 -0.08
C ARG A 363 31.66 -22.21 -0.67
N ASP A 364 31.92 -20.99 -0.20
CA ASP A 364 33.10 -20.21 -0.61
C ASP A 364 34.42 -20.87 -0.19
N LEU A 365 34.42 -21.61 0.93
CA LEU A 365 35.54 -22.45 1.37
C LEU A 365 35.63 -23.81 0.64
N GLY A 366 34.75 -24.08 -0.33
CA GLY A 366 34.67 -25.36 -1.05
C GLY A 366 34.02 -26.51 -0.26
N MET A 367 33.45 -26.24 0.92
CA MET A 367 32.85 -27.23 1.81
C MET A 367 31.35 -27.42 1.53
N VAL A 368 31.02 -27.81 0.29
CA VAL A 368 29.62 -27.91 -0.19
C VAL A 368 28.78 -28.89 0.62
N GLU A 369 29.29 -30.09 0.90
CA GLU A 369 28.55 -31.10 1.68
C GLU A 369 28.25 -30.63 3.10
N ALA A 370 29.20 -29.93 3.73
CA ALA A 370 28.99 -29.35 5.06
C ALA A 370 27.97 -28.21 5.06
N ALA A 371 27.92 -27.42 3.98
CA ALA A 371 26.89 -26.39 3.81
C ALA A 371 25.49 -26.99 3.69
N ASP A 372 25.34 -28.07 2.93
CA ASP A 372 24.04 -28.71 2.71
C ASP A 372 23.51 -29.45 3.95
N GLN A 373 24.42 -29.87 4.84
CA GLN A 373 24.07 -30.53 6.10
C GLN A 373 23.71 -29.57 7.25
N LEU A 374 23.84 -28.24 7.07
CA LEU A 374 23.50 -27.28 8.12
C LEU A 374 22.00 -27.33 8.48
N PRO A 375 21.64 -27.52 9.76
CA PRO A 375 20.25 -27.57 10.18
C PRO A 375 19.58 -26.19 10.03
N GLY A 376 18.39 -26.16 9.44
CA GLY A 376 17.62 -24.92 9.17
C GLY A 376 17.07 -24.18 10.40
N LYS A 377 17.42 -24.58 11.63
CA LYS A 377 17.00 -23.91 12.88
C LYS A 377 18.22 -23.62 13.76
N TRP A 378 18.69 -22.39 13.74
CA TRP A 378 19.68 -21.88 14.71
C TRP A 378 18.96 -21.49 16.02
N LYS A 379 19.53 -21.86 17.17
CA LYS A 379 19.11 -21.36 18.48
C LYS A 379 20.13 -20.32 18.94
N PRO A 380 19.71 -19.10 19.33
CA PRO A 380 20.64 -18.17 19.97
C PRO A 380 21.17 -18.77 21.26
N ALA A 381 22.47 -18.59 21.49
CA ALA A 381 23.08 -18.92 22.77
C ALA A 381 22.39 -18.07 23.84
N SER A 382 21.85 -18.74 24.87
CA SER A 382 21.40 -18.11 26.10
C SER A 382 22.62 -17.39 26.70
N VAL A 383 22.52 -16.08 26.90
CA VAL A 383 23.45 -15.37 27.80
C VAL A 383 22.88 -15.44 29.20
#